data_AF-A0A7R9WI21-F1
#
_entry.id   AF-A0A7R9WI21-F1
#
_cell.length_a   1.000
_cell.length_b   1.000
_cell.length_c   1.000
_cell.angle_alpha   90.00
_cell.angle_beta   90.00
_cell.angle_gamma   90.00
#
_symmetry.space_group_name_H-M   'P 1'
#
loop_
_entity.id
_entity.type
_entity.pdbx_description
1 polymer ?
#
loop_
_entity_poly.entity_id
_entity_poly.type
_entity_poly.pdbx_seq_one_letter_code
_entity_poly.pdbx_strand_id
1 'polypeptide(L)'
;HASGMAASIRGATESDTFDLAGHGQANITQTITDAFSEPLPLSEMIRVTFITGAGKLGRQKYDENAAKAVSSALRDLGYEEDRAASCVVECGGTFKSQHDTGKNLKTVVVFPKITGPSEEGGVKEAMEKMDLAGGKSLLEEGSPDQMIAMSSSPVFARMLQSKCSSWAQKKGCLKSLEGIKETIGELDSKLLRGTPLTDP
;
A
#
# COMPACT_ATOMS: atom_id res chain seq x y z
N HIS A 1 -7.65 -30.57 -5.60
CA HIS A 1 -7.53 -30.11 -4.19
C HIS A 1 -6.83 -28.75 -4.12
N ALA A 2 -7.42 -27.72 -4.74
CA ALA A 2 -6.97 -26.31 -4.63
C ALA A 2 -7.69 -25.54 -3.50
N SER A 3 -8.68 -26.16 -2.83
CA SER A 3 -9.54 -25.49 -1.86
C SER A 3 -8.93 -25.25 -0.48
N GLY A 4 -7.92 -26.03 -0.07
CA GLY A 4 -7.37 -25.96 1.30
C GLY A 4 -6.56 -24.68 1.54
N MET A 5 -5.53 -24.45 0.72
CA MET A 5 -4.65 -23.28 0.87
C MET A 5 -5.39 -21.97 0.61
N ALA A 6 -6.25 -21.92 -0.41
CA ALA A 6 -7.06 -20.73 -0.69
C ALA A 6 -7.99 -20.37 0.49
N ALA A 7 -8.64 -21.37 1.11
CA ALA A 7 -9.44 -21.16 2.30
C ALA A 7 -8.60 -20.68 3.50
N SER A 8 -7.40 -21.25 3.70
CA SER A 8 -6.47 -20.78 4.74
C SER A 8 -6.06 -19.32 4.53
N ILE A 9 -5.78 -18.91 3.29
CA ILE A 9 -5.44 -17.51 2.97
C ILE A 9 -6.63 -16.59 3.26
N ARG A 10 -7.84 -16.96 2.84
CA ARG A 10 -9.06 -16.16 3.08
C ARG A 10 -9.43 -16.07 4.56
N GLY A 11 -9.05 -17.07 5.36
CA GLY A 11 -9.25 -17.09 6.81
C GLY A 11 -8.12 -16.43 7.61
N ALA A 12 -7.03 -15.98 6.97
CA ALA A 12 -5.92 -15.37 7.66
C ALA A 12 -6.29 -13.99 8.20
N THR A 13 -6.18 -13.81 9.52
CA THR A 13 -6.40 -12.51 10.20
C THR A 13 -5.09 -11.77 10.49
N GLU A 14 -3.96 -12.41 10.26
CA GLU A 14 -2.62 -11.86 10.46
C GLU A 14 -1.72 -12.16 9.27
N SER A 15 -0.55 -11.52 9.25
CA SER A 15 0.42 -11.70 8.18
C SER A 15 1.06 -13.09 8.25
N ASP A 16 0.97 -13.86 7.18
CA ASP A 16 1.41 -15.26 7.16
C ASP A 16 2.22 -15.61 5.90
N THR A 17 2.89 -16.78 5.95
CA THR A 17 3.72 -17.33 4.89
C THR A 17 3.24 -18.70 4.44
N PHE A 18 2.98 -18.84 3.15
CA PHE A 18 2.52 -20.07 2.51
C PHE A 18 3.63 -20.65 1.62
N ASP A 19 4.06 -21.87 1.91
CA ASP A 19 5.06 -22.58 1.12
C ASP A 19 4.42 -23.26 -0.10
N LEU A 20 4.91 -22.98 -1.30
CA LEU A 20 4.43 -23.60 -2.56
C LEU A 20 5.22 -24.85 -2.95
N ALA A 21 6.08 -25.38 -2.07
CA ALA A 21 6.77 -26.64 -2.31
C ALA A 21 5.79 -27.77 -2.66
N GLY A 22 6.03 -28.47 -3.77
CA GLY A 22 5.17 -29.56 -4.27
C GLY A 22 3.92 -29.11 -5.02
N HIS A 23 3.65 -27.80 -5.14
CA HIS A 23 2.55 -27.27 -5.95
C HIS A 23 3.02 -26.98 -7.38
N GLY A 24 2.33 -27.56 -8.36
CA GLY A 24 2.54 -27.25 -9.78
C GLY A 24 1.82 -25.97 -10.24
N GLN A 25 2.25 -25.42 -11.37
CA GLN A 25 1.71 -24.17 -11.94
C GLN A 25 0.17 -24.07 -11.94
N ALA A 26 -0.54 -25.11 -12.37
CA ALA A 26 -2.01 -25.07 -12.44
C ALA A 26 -2.67 -24.94 -11.06
N ASN A 27 -2.12 -25.64 -10.05
CA ASN A 27 -2.61 -25.57 -8.67
C ASN A 27 -2.34 -24.19 -8.06
N ILE A 28 -1.15 -23.63 -8.29
CA ILE A 28 -0.78 -22.29 -7.86
C ILE A 28 -1.74 -21.26 -8.45
N THR A 29 -1.97 -21.31 -9.77
CA THR A 29 -2.85 -20.37 -10.48
C THR A 29 -4.27 -20.40 -9.91
N GLN A 30 -4.82 -21.61 -9.71
CA GLN A 30 -6.15 -21.77 -9.12
C GLN A 30 -6.20 -21.24 -7.68
N THR A 31 -5.21 -21.56 -6.85
CA THR A 31 -5.15 -21.13 -5.45
C THR A 31 -5.13 -19.60 -5.33
N ILE A 32 -4.33 -18.92 -6.15
CA ILE A 32 -4.27 -17.45 -6.17
C ILE A 32 -5.60 -16.86 -6.65
N THR A 33 -6.21 -17.45 -7.66
CA THR A 33 -7.53 -17.03 -8.17
C THR A 33 -8.60 -17.15 -7.09
N ASP A 34 -8.68 -18.31 -6.43
CA ASP A 34 -9.68 -18.57 -5.38
C ASP A 34 -9.44 -17.70 -4.14
N ALA A 35 -8.18 -17.40 -3.81
CA ALA A 35 -7.85 -16.60 -2.64
C ALA A 35 -8.14 -15.10 -2.82
N PHE A 36 -7.82 -14.54 -3.99
CA PHE A 36 -7.74 -13.08 -4.21
C PHE A 36 -8.72 -12.51 -5.24
N SER A 37 -9.62 -13.33 -5.80
CA SER A 37 -10.67 -12.87 -6.73
C SER A 37 -11.66 -11.90 -6.10
N GLU A 38 -11.83 -11.97 -4.78
CA GLU A 38 -12.63 -11.05 -3.99
C GLU A 38 -11.78 -10.42 -2.87
N PRO A 39 -12.08 -9.17 -2.46
CA PRO A 39 -11.44 -8.56 -1.30
C PRO A 39 -11.59 -9.42 -0.03
N LEU A 40 -10.55 -9.45 0.80
CA LEU A 40 -10.57 -10.17 2.07
C LEU A 40 -11.39 -9.36 3.11
N PRO A 41 -12.21 -10.04 3.94
CA PRO A 41 -13.05 -9.39 4.96
C PRO A 41 -12.22 -9.00 6.19
N LEU A 42 -11.27 -8.08 6.02
CA LEU A 42 -10.31 -7.66 7.05
C LEU A 42 -10.43 -6.16 7.33
N SER A 43 -10.32 -5.80 8.60
CA SER A 43 -10.27 -4.41 9.08
C SER A 43 -8.87 -3.81 9.05
N GLU A 44 -7.83 -4.66 9.08
CA GLU A 44 -6.43 -4.26 9.07
C GLU A 44 -5.69 -4.90 7.90
N MET A 45 -4.67 -4.20 7.39
CA MET A 45 -3.86 -4.72 6.29
C MET A 45 -2.90 -5.81 6.79
N ILE A 46 -2.94 -6.96 6.13
CA ILE A 46 -1.97 -8.05 6.31
C ILE A 46 -1.07 -8.17 5.07
N ARG A 47 0.03 -8.91 5.19
CA ARG A 47 0.78 -9.41 4.03
C ARG A 47 0.64 -10.92 3.93
N VAL A 48 0.44 -11.42 2.72
CA VAL A 48 0.46 -12.85 2.42
C VAL A 48 1.74 -13.14 1.65
N THR A 49 2.63 -13.94 2.23
CA THR A 49 3.93 -14.24 1.62
C THR A 49 3.94 -15.63 1.03
N PHE A 50 4.17 -15.77 -0.27
CA PHE A 50 4.35 -17.07 -0.91
C PHE A 50 5.83 -17.38 -1.06
N ILE A 51 6.28 -18.55 -0.59
CA ILE A 51 7.61 -19.07 -0.94
C ILE A 51 7.49 -19.72 -2.31
N THR A 52 8.12 -19.12 -3.31
CA THR A 52 8.03 -19.53 -4.73
C THR A 52 9.30 -20.23 -5.21
N GLY A 53 10.34 -20.29 -4.39
CA GLY A 53 11.57 -20.97 -4.74
C GLY A 53 12.60 -20.93 -3.63
N ALA A 54 13.65 -21.73 -3.80
CA ALA A 54 14.79 -21.75 -2.91
C ALA A 54 16.11 -21.81 -3.70
N GLY A 55 17.22 -21.61 -2.98
CA GLY A 55 18.57 -21.81 -3.49
C GLY A 55 18.85 -23.26 -3.89
N LYS A 56 20.11 -23.53 -4.23
CA LYS A 56 20.53 -24.80 -4.88
C LYS A 56 20.01 -26.07 -4.21
N LEU A 57 19.99 -26.13 -2.87
CA LEU A 57 19.58 -27.33 -2.11
C LEU A 57 18.07 -27.58 -2.09
N GLY A 58 17.26 -26.54 -2.27
CA GLY A 58 15.80 -26.60 -2.18
C GLY A 58 15.06 -26.36 -3.50
N ARG A 59 15.78 -25.98 -4.57
CA ARG A 59 15.19 -25.57 -5.86
C ARG A 59 14.23 -26.61 -6.43
N GLN A 60 14.57 -27.89 -6.32
CA GLN A 60 13.78 -29.02 -6.83
C GLN A 60 12.42 -29.20 -6.15
N LYS A 61 12.20 -28.58 -4.99
CA LYS A 61 10.90 -28.66 -4.29
C LYS A 61 9.83 -27.78 -4.96
N TYR A 62 10.23 -26.81 -5.77
CA TYR A 62 9.35 -25.80 -6.33
C TYR A 62 9.25 -25.95 -7.84
N ASP A 63 8.07 -25.66 -8.38
CA ASP A 63 7.88 -25.49 -9.82
C ASP A 63 8.74 -24.30 -10.30
N GLU A 64 9.46 -24.47 -11.40
CA GLU A 64 10.32 -23.41 -11.95
C GLU A 64 9.53 -22.17 -12.39
N ASN A 65 8.24 -22.34 -12.68
CA ASN A 65 7.31 -21.29 -13.04
C ASN A 65 6.47 -20.80 -11.85
N ALA A 66 6.72 -21.23 -10.61
CA ALA A 66 5.89 -20.88 -9.45
C ALA A 66 5.73 -19.35 -9.27
N ALA A 67 6.83 -18.59 -9.29
CA ALA A 67 6.78 -17.13 -9.16
C ALA A 67 6.03 -16.46 -10.33
N LYS A 68 6.18 -17.00 -11.54
CA LYS A 68 5.48 -16.52 -12.74
C LYS A 68 3.98 -16.81 -12.64
N ALA A 69 3.61 -18.00 -12.17
CA ALA A 69 2.23 -18.41 -11.97
C ALA A 69 1.51 -17.49 -10.97
N VAL A 70 2.13 -17.23 -9.80
CA VAL A 70 1.59 -16.30 -8.80
C VAL A 70 1.42 -14.90 -9.39
N SER A 71 2.49 -14.33 -9.96
CA SER A 71 2.44 -12.95 -10.45
C SER A 71 1.52 -12.77 -11.65
N SER A 72 1.38 -13.77 -12.53
CA SER A 72 0.44 -13.72 -13.66
C SER A 72 -1.00 -13.74 -13.15
N ALA A 73 -1.35 -14.71 -12.29
CA ALA A 73 -2.69 -14.81 -11.73
C ALA A 73 -3.09 -13.54 -10.98
N LEU A 74 -2.19 -12.94 -10.20
CA LEU A 74 -2.44 -11.66 -9.53
C LEU A 74 -2.70 -10.51 -10.53
N ARG A 75 -1.90 -10.40 -11.60
CA ARG A 75 -2.13 -9.40 -12.65
C ARG A 75 -3.47 -9.58 -13.35
N ASP A 76 -3.88 -10.83 -13.60
CA ASP A 76 -5.18 -11.14 -14.20
C ASP A 76 -6.35 -10.71 -13.29
N LEU A 77 -6.12 -10.62 -11.98
CA LEU A 77 -7.07 -10.10 -10.97
C LEU A 77 -6.94 -8.58 -10.72
N GLY A 78 -6.15 -7.89 -11.54
CA GLY A 78 -5.91 -6.45 -11.45
C GLY A 78 -5.10 -6.05 -10.21
N TYR A 79 -4.12 -6.86 -9.83
CA TYR A 79 -3.05 -6.45 -8.90
C TYR A 79 -1.84 -5.92 -9.67
N GLU A 80 -1.13 -4.97 -9.06
CA GLU A 80 0.06 -4.35 -9.65
C GLU A 80 1.35 -4.76 -8.92
N GLU A 81 2.45 -4.88 -9.67
CA GLU A 81 3.76 -5.11 -9.07
C GLU A 81 4.36 -3.78 -8.58
N ASP A 82 4.50 -3.62 -7.27
CA ASP A 82 5.16 -2.48 -6.66
C ASP A 82 6.25 -2.94 -5.69
N ARG A 83 7.51 -2.76 -6.09
CA ARG A 83 8.69 -3.14 -5.28
C ARG A 83 8.78 -2.39 -3.94
N ALA A 84 8.15 -1.21 -3.84
CA ALA A 84 8.13 -0.40 -2.64
C ALA A 84 6.93 -0.70 -1.72
N ALA A 85 5.99 -1.54 -2.14
CA ALA A 85 4.77 -1.83 -1.39
C ALA A 85 5.08 -2.34 0.03
N SER A 86 4.24 -1.94 1.00
CA SER A 86 4.42 -2.23 2.42
C SER A 86 3.08 -2.63 3.06
N CYS A 87 3.11 -3.11 4.30
CA CYS A 87 1.92 -3.63 5.00
C CYS A 87 1.04 -2.48 5.52
N VAL A 88 0.46 -1.72 4.60
CA VAL A 88 -0.41 -0.56 4.83
C VAL A 88 -1.58 -0.60 3.86
N VAL A 89 -2.73 -0.05 4.25
CA VAL A 89 -4.01 -0.18 3.50
C VAL A 89 -3.89 0.35 2.08
N GLU A 90 -3.09 1.39 1.87
CA GLU A 90 -2.86 2.05 0.59
C GLU A 90 -2.10 1.17 -0.42
N CYS A 91 -1.42 0.12 0.06
CA CYS A 91 -0.76 -0.86 -0.80
C CYS A 91 -1.69 -2.05 -1.14
N GLY A 92 -2.95 -2.04 -0.72
CA GLY A 92 -3.90 -3.09 -1.08
C GLY A 92 -4.05 -3.23 -2.59
N GLY A 93 -4.06 -4.46 -3.10
CA GLY A 93 -4.05 -4.71 -4.54
C GLY A 93 -2.65 -4.67 -5.18
N THR A 94 -1.57 -4.75 -4.40
CA THR A 94 -0.21 -4.81 -4.93
C THR A 94 0.54 -6.07 -4.51
N PHE A 95 1.61 -6.39 -5.23
CA PHE A 95 2.54 -7.45 -4.83
C PHE A 95 3.98 -7.08 -5.16
N LYS A 96 4.93 -7.80 -4.56
CA LYS A 96 6.36 -7.66 -4.84
C LYS A 96 7.11 -8.97 -4.76
N SER A 97 8.11 -9.10 -5.61
CA SER A 97 9.07 -10.21 -5.53
C SER A 97 10.19 -9.85 -4.55
N GLN A 98 10.57 -10.80 -3.69
CA GLN A 98 11.71 -10.68 -2.79
C GLN A 98 12.63 -11.90 -2.87
N HIS A 99 13.90 -11.68 -2.56
CA HIS A 99 14.89 -12.74 -2.39
C HIS A 99 15.58 -12.53 -1.04
N ASP A 100 15.31 -13.42 -0.10
CA ASP A 100 16.02 -13.48 1.17
C ASP A 100 17.33 -14.25 0.93
N THR A 101 18.44 -13.51 0.82
CA THR A 101 19.77 -14.08 0.59
C THR A 101 20.32 -14.81 1.81
N GLY A 102 19.85 -14.48 3.03
CA GLY A 102 20.24 -15.17 4.25
C GLY A 102 19.62 -16.58 4.33
N LYS A 103 18.35 -16.70 3.94
CA LYS A 103 17.62 -17.98 3.93
C LYS A 103 17.65 -18.70 2.57
N ASN A 104 18.20 -18.05 1.54
CA ASN A 104 18.16 -18.50 0.16
C ASN A 104 16.74 -18.82 -0.32
N LEU A 105 15.76 -17.97 0.01
CA LEU A 105 14.36 -18.15 -0.37
C LEU A 105 13.92 -17.04 -1.31
N LYS A 106 13.18 -17.43 -2.36
CA LYS A 106 12.48 -16.50 -3.24
C LYS A 106 11.03 -16.45 -2.82
N THR A 107 10.51 -15.24 -2.67
CA THR A 107 9.13 -15.03 -2.23
C THR A 107 8.40 -14.03 -3.12
N VAL A 108 7.07 -14.17 -3.15
CA VAL A 108 6.17 -13.13 -3.63
C VAL A 108 5.31 -12.68 -2.45
N VAL A 109 5.40 -11.42 -2.09
CA VAL A 109 4.62 -10.81 -1.00
C VAL A 109 3.43 -10.10 -1.64
N VAL A 110 2.22 -10.47 -1.21
CA VAL A 110 0.96 -9.91 -1.69
C VAL A 110 0.33 -9.07 -0.59
N PHE A 111 -0.14 -7.88 -0.95
CA PHE A 111 -0.94 -7.00 -0.11
C PHE A 111 -2.38 -7.08 -0.65
N PRO A 112 -3.26 -7.87 -0.01
CA PRO A 112 -4.59 -8.14 -0.54
C PRO A 112 -5.44 -6.88 -0.64
N LYS A 113 -6.38 -6.87 -1.59
CA LYS A 113 -7.53 -5.97 -1.50
C LYS A 113 -8.33 -6.38 -0.25
N ILE A 114 -8.67 -5.44 0.61
CA ILE A 114 -9.49 -5.69 1.81
C ILE A 114 -10.77 -4.86 1.73
N THR A 115 -11.85 -5.32 2.38
CA THR A 115 -13.10 -4.55 2.49
C THR A 115 -12.94 -3.29 3.35
N GLY A 116 -11.85 -3.20 4.11
CA GLY A 116 -11.58 -2.11 5.04
C GLY A 116 -12.28 -2.32 6.38
N PRO A 117 -11.94 -1.51 7.40
CA PRO A 117 -12.74 -1.46 8.62
C PRO A 117 -14.16 -1.06 8.21
N SER A 118 -15.15 -1.89 8.54
CA SER A 118 -16.55 -1.53 8.42
C SER A 118 -16.76 -0.16 9.06
N GLU A 119 -17.26 0.81 8.28
CA GLU A 119 -17.77 2.10 8.77
C GLU A 119 -19.06 1.93 9.61
N GLU A 120 -19.20 0.82 10.31
CA GLU A 120 -20.24 0.62 11.31
C GLU A 120 -19.63 0.85 12.70
N GLY A 121 -19.59 2.13 13.08
CA GLY A 121 -19.33 2.57 14.44
C GLY A 121 -18.13 3.51 14.58
N GLY A 122 -18.40 4.83 14.54
CA GLY A 122 -17.59 5.76 15.33
C GLY A 122 -16.97 6.98 14.66
N VAL A 123 -17.23 7.27 13.37
CA VAL A 123 -16.67 8.49 12.73
C VAL A 123 -17.71 9.60 12.54
N LYS A 124 -19.01 9.31 12.66
CA LYS A 124 -20.07 10.33 12.45
C LYS A 124 -20.25 11.32 13.61
N GLU A 125 -19.88 11.00 14.85
CA GLU A 125 -20.23 11.84 16.00
C GLU A 125 -19.16 12.86 16.43
N ALA A 126 -17.93 12.78 15.92
CA ALA A 126 -16.89 13.76 16.25
C ALA A 126 -16.81 14.95 15.27
N MET A 127 -17.46 14.86 14.11
CA MET A 127 -17.38 15.89 13.06
C MET A 127 -18.56 16.89 13.07
N GLU A 128 -19.57 16.67 13.93
CA GLU A 128 -20.76 17.53 14.02
C GLU A 128 -20.59 18.75 14.97
N LYS A 129 -19.40 18.96 15.54
CA LYS A 129 -19.11 20.12 16.40
C LYS A 129 -17.84 20.85 16.04
N MET A 130 -17.72 21.25 14.78
CA MET A 130 -16.99 22.47 14.42
C MET A 130 -17.67 23.07 13.18
N ASP A 131 -18.89 23.58 13.41
CA ASP A 131 -19.55 24.53 12.52
C ASP A 131 -18.77 25.86 12.58
N LEU A 132 -17.67 25.91 11.83
CA LEU A 132 -17.07 27.15 11.37
C LEU A 132 -17.67 27.47 10.00
N ALA A 133 -18.92 27.95 10.04
CA ALA A 133 -19.54 28.84 9.07
C ALA A 133 -19.10 28.65 7.60
N GLY A 134 -19.78 27.76 6.88
CA GLY A 134 -20.17 28.01 5.48
C GLY A 134 -19.07 28.06 4.40
N GLY A 135 -17.85 27.57 4.64
CA GLY A 135 -16.84 27.43 3.59
C GLY A 135 -16.93 26.06 2.89
N LYS A 136 -17.27 26.01 1.60
CA LYS A 136 -16.96 24.82 0.78
C LYS A 136 -15.45 24.55 0.91
N SER A 137 -15.06 23.31 1.20
CA SER A 137 -13.66 22.89 1.11
C SER A 137 -13.11 23.34 -0.24
N LEU A 138 -12.01 24.11 -0.23
CA LEU A 138 -11.35 24.59 -1.46
C LEU A 138 -10.86 23.43 -2.34
N LEU A 139 -10.68 22.26 -1.73
CA LEU A 139 -10.23 21.04 -2.39
C LEU A 139 -11.40 20.07 -2.51
N GLU A 140 -11.54 19.49 -3.70
CA GLU A 140 -12.56 18.49 -4.00
C GLU A 140 -12.38 17.25 -3.13
N GLU A 141 -13.49 16.75 -2.59
CA GLU A 141 -13.49 15.63 -1.66
C GLU A 141 -13.05 14.34 -2.36
N GLY A 142 -12.02 13.67 -1.84
CA GLY A 142 -11.38 12.53 -2.48
C GLY A 142 -10.39 12.90 -3.59
N SER A 143 -10.08 14.17 -3.82
CA SER A 143 -9.02 14.55 -4.77
C SER A 143 -7.62 14.20 -4.22
N PRO A 144 -6.65 13.88 -5.10
CA PRO A 144 -5.26 13.70 -4.69
C PRO A 144 -4.73 14.90 -3.89
N ASP A 145 -5.13 16.11 -4.28
CA ASP A 145 -4.72 17.35 -3.63
C ASP A 145 -5.28 17.47 -2.20
N GLN A 146 -6.54 17.09 -1.98
CA GLN A 146 -7.12 17.02 -0.63
C GLN A 146 -6.42 15.96 0.23
N MET A 147 -6.14 14.78 -0.33
CA MET A 147 -5.44 13.71 0.40
C MET A 147 -4.02 14.12 0.80
N ILE A 148 -3.32 14.85 -0.06
CA ILE A 148 -1.98 15.39 0.23
C ILE A 148 -2.06 16.46 1.32
N ALA A 149 -3.00 17.41 1.18
CA ALA A 149 -3.17 18.51 2.14
C ALA A 149 -3.58 18.03 3.54
N MET A 150 -4.34 16.93 3.61
CA MET A 150 -4.81 16.32 4.86
C MET A 150 -3.88 15.21 5.38
N SER A 151 -2.75 14.97 4.70
CA SER A 151 -1.82 13.91 5.09
C SER A 151 -1.19 14.21 6.46
N SER A 152 -1.30 13.24 7.38
CA SER A 152 -0.68 13.37 8.70
C SER A 152 0.85 13.31 8.62
N SER A 153 1.55 13.88 9.60
CA SER A 153 3.02 13.83 9.66
C SER A 153 3.60 12.41 9.52
N PRO A 154 2.99 11.35 10.09
CA PRO A 154 3.39 9.97 9.82
C PRO A 154 3.23 9.52 8.36
N VAL A 155 2.14 9.93 7.68
CA VAL A 155 1.91 9.63 6.26
C VAL A 155 2.94 10.34 5.39
N PHE A 156 3.22 11.61 5.69
CA PHE A 156 4.27 12.38 5.02
C PHE A 156 5.66 11.75 5.18
N ALA A 157 6.01 11.29 6.38
CA ALA A 157 7.28 10.61 6.64
C ALA A 157 7.42 9.30 5.83
N ARG A 158 6.33 8.55 5.68
CA ARG A 158 6.28 7.33 4.83
C ARG A 158 6.40 7.66 3.35
N MET A 159 5.72 8.72 2.88
CA MET A 159 5.84 9.19 1.48
C MET A 159 7.26 9.67 1.15
N LEU A 160 7.92 10.37 2.07
CA LEU A 160 9.32 10.77 1.92
C LEU A 160 10.26 9.58 1.75
N GLN A 161 10.02 8.48 2.46
CA GLN A 161 10.84 7.27 2.34
C GLN A 161 10.60 6.55 1.00
N SER A 162 9.37 6.52 0.51
CA SER A 162 9.00 5.80 -0.71
C SER A 162 9.28 6.59 -1.99
N LYS A 163 9.05 7.90 -2.00
CA LYS A 163 9.18 8.77 -3.19
C LYS A 163 10.50 9.52 -3.26
N CYS A 164 11.22 9.68 -2.14
CA CYS A 164 12.53 10.33 -2.09
C CYS A 164 13.58 9.38 -1.49
N SER A 165 13.91 8.31 -2.22
CA SER A 165 14.76 7.22 -1.72
C SER A 165 16.24 7.58 -1.62
N SER A 166 16.73 8.53 -2.43
CA SER A 166 18.13 8.99 -2.39
C SER A 166 18.32 10.27 -1.57
N TRP A 167 19.55 10.48 -1.07
CA TRP A 167 19.91 11.70 -0.35
C TRP A 167 19.70 12.97 -1.19
N ALA A 168 20.04 12.92 -2.48
CA ALA A 168 19.83 14.04 -3.40
C ALA A 168 18.35 14.40 -3.57
N GLN A 169 17.47 13.39 -3.67
CA GLN A 169 16.02 13.60 -3.75
C GLN A 169 15.45 14.15 -2.43
N LYS A 170 15.91 13.65 -1.28
CA LYS A 170 15.52 14.19 0.04
C LYS A 170 15.93 15.65 0.19
N LYS A 171 17.15 16.01 -0.25
CA LYS A 171 17.64 17.38 -0.24
C LYS A 171 16.84 18.29 -1.18
N GLY A 172 16.45 17.80 -2.35
CA GLY A 172 15.57 18.53 -3.28
C GLY A 172 14.16 18.75 -2.72
N CYS A 173 13.58 17.73 -2.07
CA CYS A 173 12.30 17.84 -1.38
C CYS A 173 12.36 18.86 -0.23
N LEU A 174 13.42 18.81 0.60
CA LEU A 174 13.64 19.78 1.67
C LEU A 174 13.70 21.22 1.14
N LYS A 175 14.46 21.47 0.06
CA LYS A 175 14.54 22.80 -0.57
C LYS A 175 13.18 23.28 -1.07
N SER A 176 12.33 22.37 -1.55
CA SER A 176 10.97 22.72 -2.00
C SER A 176 10.07 23.09 -0.83
N LEU A 177 10.16 22.37 0.29
CA LEU A 177 9.44 22.68 1.53
C LEU A 177 9.90 24.01 2.15
N GLU A 178 11.19 24.32 2.08
CA GLU A 178 11.73 25.63 2.51
C GLU A 178 11.11 26.77 1.69
N GLY A 179 11.00 26.62 0.36
CA GLY A 179 10.33 27.60 -0.48
C GLY A 179 8.84 27.77 -0.15
N ILE A 180 8.11 26.68 0.06
CA ILE A 180 6.69 26.73 0.47
C ILE A 180 6.54 27.46 1.82
N LYS A 181 7.44 27.18 2.77
CA LYS A 181 7.45 27.86 4.07
C LYS A 181 7.68 29.35 3.94
N GLU A 182 8.58 29.78 3.06
CA GLU A 182 8.81 31.20 2.75
C GLU A 182 7.55 31.85 2.18
N THR A 183 6.90 31.21 1.19
CA THR A 183 5.64 31.71 0.60
C THR A 183 4.54 31.85 1.66
N ILE A 184 4.37 30.87 2.55
CA ILE A 184 3.40 30.97 3.66
C ILE A 184 3.73 32.14 4.57
N GLY A 185 5.01 32.34 4.92
CA GLY A 185 5.44 33.47 5.75
C GLY A 185 5.19 34.84 5.09
N GLU A 186 5.30 34.93 3.77
CA GLU A 186 4.93 36.13 3.01
C GLU A 186 3.42 36.37 3.02
N LEU A 187 2.61 35.32 2.85
CA LEU A 187 1.15 35.40 2.93
C LEU A 187 0.69 35.82 4.33
N ASP A 188 1.26 35.26 5.40
CA ASP A 188 1.00 35.68 6.77
C ASP A 188 1.35 37.16 6.99
N SER A 189 2.49 37.60 6.43
CA SER A 189 2.90 39.01 6.49
C SER A 189 1.94 39.93 5.73
N LYS A 190 1.44 39.51 4.56
CA LYS A 190 0.42 40.25 3.80
C LYS A 190 -0.90 40.32 4.57
N LEU A 191 -1.32 39.21 5.18
CA LEU A 191 -2.52 39.11 6.01
C LEU A 191 -2.45 40.08 7.20
N LEU A 192 -1.33 40.08 7.93
CA LEU A 192 -1.11 40.97 9.08
C LEU A 192 -1.06 42.46 8.70
N ARG A 193 -0.71 42.77 7.46
CA ARG A 193 -0.64 44.15 6.93
C ARG A 193 -1.92 44.59 6.21
N GLY A 194 -2.89 43.70 6.03
CA GLY A 194 -4.12 43.98 5.29
C GLY A 194 -3.91 44.20 3.79
N THR A 195 -2.82 43.68 3.21
CA THR A 195 -2.58 43.73 1.77
C THR A 195 -3.19 42.51 1.07
N PRO A 196 -3.68 42.63 -0.17
CA PRO A 196 -4.29 41.52 -0.90
C PRO A 196 -3.38 40.28 -0.99
N LEU A 197 -3.95 39.10 -0.77
CA LEU A 197 -3.28 37.79 -0.84
C LEU A 197 -3.16 37.29 -2.30
N THR A 198 -2.78 38.18 -3.21
CA THR A 198 -2.48 37.79 -4.59
C THR A 198 -1.01 37.38 -4.68
N ASP A 199 -0.74 36.34 -5.47
CA ASP A 199 0.62 36.04 -5.94
C ASP A 199 1.13 37.21 -6.81
N PRO A 200 2.46 37.43 -6.90
CA PRO A 200 3.05 38.35 -7.86
C PRO A 200 2.78 37.94 -9.31
#